data_AF-A0A7C4UIJ4-F1
#
_entry.id   AF-A0A7C4UIJ4-F1
#
_cell.length_a   1.000
_cell.length_b   1.000
_cell.length_c   1.000
_cell.angle_alpha   90.00
_cell.angle_beta   90.00
_cell.angle_gamma   90.00
#
_symmetry.space_group_name_H-M   'P 1'
#
loop_
_entity.id
_entity.type
_entity.pdbx_description
1 polymer ?
#
loop_
_entity_poly.entity_id
_entity_poly.type
_entity_poly.pdbx_seq_one_letter_code
_entity_poly.pdbx_strand_id
1 'polypeptide(L)'
;MRTKTYVFEDIKKGMELIKEKYGPDALIVDIRSLGNNGNKRCEISVLVQDDMLEVASSGETYRRQIEEVWESVQSAISERIFEVEKYLYIKRIESYPLSLRTLFDKMRKNGVDLKLSFDLVSQAFVEAGDLIDSMTKAYYFLKNVIKKRMKFYEIKKDTSPIILFGPEDTGKSLTSRKIVHLLRNSGISSWVIHFSQTPKTTSIDFSRSVIGETYGIFITQCEEDLRKKMSLAGDRKVIIDVSFPEHDQIENLVSKLFSNSERIL
;
A
#
# COMPACT_ATOMS: atom_id res chain seq x y z
N MET A 1 41.71 -3.43 17.31
CA MET A 1 43.16 -3.14 17.30
C MET A 1 43.87 -4.23 18.08
N ARG A 2 44.83 -4.90 17.46
CA ARG A 2 45.60 -5.98 18.09
C ARG A 2 47.09 -5.75 17.85
N THR A 3 47.90 -6.02 18.85
CA THR A 3 49.36 -5.95 18.72
C THR A 3 49.87 -7.27 18.13
N LYS A 4 50.62 -7.21 17.03
CA LYS A 4 51.35 -8.36 16.50
C LYS A 4 52.86 -8.13 16.64
N THR A 5 53.55 -9.11 17.20
CA THR A 5 55.00 -9.07 17.40
C THR A 5 55.70 -9.90 16.35
N TYR A 6 56.71 -9.32 15.70
CA TYR A 6 57.51 -9.93 14.65
C TYR A 6 58.97 -9.99 15.08
N VAL A 7 59.66 -11.08 14.77
CA VAL A 7 61.09 -11.24 15.08
C VAL A 7 61.91 -11.10 13.81
N PHE A 8 62.91 -10.23 13.85
CA PHE A 8 63.81 -9.94 12.73
C PHE A 8 65.27 -10.07 13.13
N GLU A 9 66.12 -10.28 12.14
CA GLU A 9 67.58 -10.40 12.33
C GLU A 9 68.29 -9.06 12.50
N ASP A 10 67.64 -7.95 12.13
CA ASP A 10 68.15 -6.59 12.30
C ASP A 10 66.96 -5.64 12.39
N ILE A 11 67.04 -4.64 13.26
CA ILE A 11 66.03 -3.59 13.43
C ILE A 11 65.82 -2.84 12.11
N LYS A 12 66.89 -2.54 11.37
CA LYS A 12 66.79 -1.77 10.13
C LYS A 12 66.00 -2.52 9.06
N LYS A 13 66.34 -3.79 8.83
CA LYS A 13 65.61 -4.67 7.92
C LYS A 13 64.18 -4.94 8.40
N GLY A 14 63.98 -5.15 9.70
CA GLY A 14 62.65 -5.35 10.27
C GLY A 14 61.73 -4.16 10.10
N MET A 15 62.27 -2.94 10.26
CA MET A 15 61.56 -1.68 10.06
C MET A 15 61.18 -1.46 8.60
N GLU A 16 62.10 -1.72 7.66
CA GLU A 16 61.82 -1.63 6.22
C GLU A 16 60.68 -2.59 5.82
N LEU A 17 60.73 -3.85 6.28
CA LEU A 17 59.68 -4.83 6.00
C LEU A 17 58.33 -4.50 6.63
N ILE A 18 58.32 -3.91 7.83
CA ILE A 18 57.08 -3.46 8.47
C ILE A 18 56.48 -2.28 7.70
N LYS A 19 57.29 -1.32 7.27
CA LYS A 19 56.81 -0.18 6.47
C LYS A 19 56.35 -0.58 5.08
N GLU A 20 57.00 -1.56 4.47
CA GLU A 20 56.55 -2.15 3.20
C GLU A 20 55.19 -2.84 3.36
N LYS A 21 54.99 -3.56 4.48
CA LYS A 21 53.77 -4.33 4.72
C LYS A 21 52.57 -3.51 5.20
N TYR A 22 52.79 -2.54 6.10
CA TYR A 22 51.72 -1.80 6.76
C TYR A 22 51.71 -0.30 6.42
N GLY A 23 52.59 0.13 5.51
CA GLY A 23 52.75 1.52 5.12
C GLY A 23 53.73 2.30 6.02
N PRO A 24 54.16 3.49 5.57
CA PRO A 24 55.14 4.31 6.30
C PRO A 24 54.64 4.78 7.68
N ASP A 25 53.32 4.85 7.86
CA ASP A 25 52.65 5.34 9.07
C ASP A 25 52.32 4.23 10.09
N ALA A 26 52.90 3.03 9.94
CA ALA A 26 52.69 1.92 10.85
C ALA A 26 53.07 2.29 12.30
N LEU A 27 52.13 2.11 13.23
CA LEU A 27 52.33 2.42 14.65
C LEU A 27 53.07 1.28 15.35
N ILE A 28 54.32 1.54 15.71
CA ILE A 28 55.17 0.60 16.44
C ILE A 28 54.98 0.81 17.94
N VAL A 29 54.58 -0.25 18.61
CA VAL A 29 54.24 -0.25 20.04
C VAL A 29 55.47 -0.51 20.90
N ASP A 30 56.34 -1.43 20.49
CA ASP A 30 57.55 -1.79 21.24
C ASP A 30 58.61 -2.38 20.30
N ILE A 31 59.90 -2.14 20.61
CA ILE A 31 61.04 -2.78 19.93
C ILE A 31 61.98 -3.32 20.99
N ARG A 32 62.16 -4.64 21.02
CA ARG A 32 63.10 -5.31 21.92
C ARG A 32 64.28 -5.86 21.15
N SER A 33 65.49 -5.52 21.59
CA SER A 33 66.70 -6.13 21.03
C SER A 33 67.09 -7.34 21.87
N LEU A 34 67.31 -8.48 21.21
CA LEU A 34 67.71 -9.74 21.80
C LEU A 34 69.08 -10.14 21.24
N GLY A 35 70.12 -10.03 22.07
CA GLY A 35 71.43 -10.58 21.73
C GLY A 35 72.55 -10.17 22.69
N ASN A 36 73.31 -11.17 23.16
CA ASN A 36 74.66 -10.99 23.70
C ASN A 36 75.66 -11.57 22.68
N ASN A 37 76.67 -10.78 22.32
CA ASN A 37 77.83 -11.12 21.48
C ASN A 37 77.53 -11.88 20.16
N GLY A 38 77.32 -11.11 19.08
CA GLY A 38 77.52 -11.57 17.69
C GLY A 38 76.26 -11.69 16.83
N ASN A 39 75.12 -12.12 17.39
CA ASN A 39 73.83 -12.19 16.69
C ASN A 39 72.81 -11.24 17.33
N LYS A 40 72.49 -10.13 16.67
CA LYS A 40 71.56 -9.11 17.15
C LYS A 40 70.17 -9.33 16.56
N ARG A 41 69.33 -10.16 17.18
CA ARG A 41 67.92 -10.25 16.75
C ARG A 41 67.11 -9.15 17.42
N CYS A 42 65.97 -8.80 16.84
CA CYS A 42 65.05 -7.85 17.44
C CYS A 42 63.60 -8.31 17.26
N GLU A 43 62.76 -7.94 18.20
CA GLU A 43 61.33 -8.14 18.17
C GLU A 43 60.67 -6.78 18.00
N ILE A 44 59.86 -6.60 16.96
CA ILE A 44 59.11 -5.37 16.70
C ILE A 44 57.63 -5.68 16.82
N SER A 45 56.95 -4.99 17.74
CA SER A 45 55.52 -5.10 17.97
C SER A 45 54.78 -3.96 17.28
N VAL A 46 53.86 -4.28 16.38
CA VAL A 46 53.11 -3.30 15.58
C VAL A 46 51.64 -3.36 15.96
N LEU A 47 51.02 -2.19 16.09
CA LEU A 47 49.58 -2.08 16.29
C LEU A 47 48.90 -2.26 14.93
N VAL A 48 48.25 -3.41 14.75
CA VAL A 48 47.52 -3.71 13.52
C VAL A 48 46.06 -3.34 13.74
N GLN A 49 45.57 -2.44 12.90
CA GLN A 49 44.15 -2.21 12.72
C GLN A 49 43.66 -3.33 11.81
N ASP A 50 42.65 -4.12 12.24
CA ASP A 50 42.14 -5.19 11.40
C ASP A 50 41.70 -4.57 10.07
N ASP A 51 42.26 -5.07 8.97
CA ASP A 51 41.88 -4.68 7.62
C ASP A 51 40.39 -5.02 7.46
N MET A 52 39.52 -4.02 7.66
CA MET A 52 38.20 -4.05 7.08
C MET A 52 38.40 -3.89 5.58
N LEU A 53 38.54 -5.04 4.93
CA LEU A 53 38.47 -5.27 3.49
C LEU A 53 37.57 -4.24 2.81
N GLU A 54 38.16 -3.49 1.88
CA GLU A 54 37.54 -2.79 0.75
C GLU A 54 36.02 -2.64 0.79
N VAL A 55 35.57 -1.50 1.30
CA VAL A 55 34.16 -1.21 1.51
C VAL A 55 33.67 -0.15 0.52
N ALA A 56 33.66 -0.49 -0.77
CA ALA A 56 32.88 0.25 -1.76
C ALA A 56 31.44 -0.31 -1.89
N SER A 57 31.14 -1.44 -1.22
CA SER A 57 29.86 -2.17 -1.29
C SER A 57 29.07 -2.28 0.02
N SER A 58 29.60 -1.82 1.18
CA SER A 58 28.80 -1.83 2.42
C SER A 58 27.85 -0.67 2.56
N GLY A 59 28.01 0.44 1.84
CA GLY A 59 27.12 1.59 1.98
C GLY A 59 25.66 1.22 1.70
N GLU A 60 25.42 0.49 0.61
CA GLU A 60 24.08 0.00 0.24
C GLU A 60 23.62 -1.16 1.14
N THR A 61 24.51 -2.08 1.47
CA THR A 61 24.16 -3.25 2.31
C THR A 61 23.85 -2.83 3.75
N TYR A 62 24.62 -1.90 4.31
CA TYR A 62 24.42 -1.32 5.63
C TYR A 62 23.19 -0.41 5.66
N ARG A 63 22.94 0.35 4.58
CA ARG A 63 21.71 1.15 4.43
C ARG A 63 20.48 0.26 4.37
N ARG A 64 20.50 -0.83 3.60
CA ARG A 64 19.40 -1.82 3.57
C ARG A 64 19.17 -2.46 4.93
N GLN A 65 20.23 -2.83 5.65
CA GLN A 65 20.11 -3.36 7.01
C GLN A 65 19.52 -2.32 7.98
N ILE A 66 19.90 -1.05 7.87
CA ILE A 66 19.31 0.03 8.67
C ILE A 66 17.84 0.23 8.30
N GLU A 67 17.49 0.19 7.02
CA GLU A 67 16.11 0.30 6.53
C GLU A 67 15.26 -0.87 7.01
N GLU A 68 15.75 -2.11 6.94
CA GLU A 68 15.06 -3.30 7.46
C GLU A 68 14.85 -3.24 8.98
N VAL A 69 15.88 -2.80 9.73
CA VAL A 69 15.76 -2.59 11.18
C VAL A 69 14.77 -1.47 11.47
N TRP A 70 14.80 -0.39 10.70
CA TRP A 70 13.88 0.73 10.84
C TRP A 70 12.43 0.33 10.53
N GLU A 71 12.18 -0.40 9.45
CA GLU A 71 10.88 -0.97 9.10
C GLU A 71 10.37 -1.92 10.19
N SER A 72 11.26 -2.76 10.73
CA SER A 72 10.93 -3.69 11.82
C SER A 72 10.55 -2.94 13.10
N VAL A 73 11.33 -1.92 13.48
CA VAL A 73 11.05 -1.07 14.64
C VAL A 73 9.77 -0.27 14.44
N GLN A 74 9.57 0.30 13.26
CA GLN A 74 8.37 1.05 12.91
C GLN A 74 7.13 0.16 12.95
N SER A 75 7.22 -1.07 12.43
CA SER A 75 6.14 -2.06 12.49
C SER A 75 5.80 -2.41 13.93
N ALA A 76 6.80 -2.73 14.76
CA ALA A 76 6.61 -3.05 16.17
C ALA A 76 6.00 -1.89 16.97
N ILE A 77 6.45 -0.65 16.73
CA ILE A 77 5.88 0.54 17.37
C ILE A 77 4.43 0.75 16.90
N SER A 78 4.16 0.60 15.61
CA SER A 78 2.82 0.76 15.05
C SER A 78 1.84 -0.27 15.61
N GLU A 79 2.27 -1.53 15.76
CA GLU A 79 1.48 -2.59 16.38
C GLU A 79 1.16 -2.27 17.84
N ARG A 80 2.16 -1.82 18.62
CA ARG A 80 1.93 -1.40 20.01
C ARG A 80 0.99 -0.22 20.14
N ILE A 81 1.11 0.78 19.27
CA ILE A 81 0.19 1.92 19.25
C ILE A 81 -1.23 1.43 18.94
N PHE A 82 -1.37 0.53 17.96
CA PHE A 82 -2.68 -0.05 17.61
C PHE A 82 -3.31 -0.83 18.77
N GLU A 83 -2.52 -1.61 19.53
CA GLU A 83 -3.00 -2.30 20.74
C GLU A 83 -3.52 -1.31 21.79
N VAL A 84 -2.78 -0.23 22.02
CA VAL A 84 -3.17 0.83 22.97
C VAL A 84 -4.44 1.54 22.49
N GLU A 85 -4.53 1.91 21.22
CA GLU A 85 -5.72 2.53 20.64
C GLU A 85 -6.95 1.62 20.78
N LYS A 86 -6.80 0.34 20.45
CA LYS A 86 -7.86 -0.66 20.61
C LYS A 86 -8.34 -0.73 22.06
N TYR A 87 -7.42 -0.77 23.02
CA TYR A 87 -7.76 -0.76 24.44
C TYR A 87 -8.53 0.51 24.84
N LEU A 88 -8.07 1.68 24.39
CA LEU A 88 -8.72 2.96 24.67
C LEU A 88 -10.14 3.02 24.09
N TYR A 89 -10.36 2.53 22.86
CA TYR A 89 -11.69 2.45 22.28
C TYR A 89 -12.62 1.57 23.10
N ILE A 90 -12.17 0.37 23.49
CA ILE A 90 -12.98 -0.56 24.28
C ILE A 90 -13.33 0.07 25.63
N LYS A 91 -12.35 0.65 26.35
CA LYS A 91 -12.58 1.30 27.64
C LYS A 91 -13.56 2.46 27.56
N ARG A 92 -13.50 3.22 26.48
CA ARG A 92 -14.44 4.33 26.26
C ARG A 92 -15.83 3.85 25.88
N ILE A 93 -15.96 2.77 25.12
CA ILE A 93 -17.26 2.16 24.83
C ILE A 93 -17.89 1.62 26.11
N GLU A 94 -17.11 1.06 27.04
CA GLU A 94 -17.62 0.55 28.32
C GLU A 94 -18.39 1.60 29.15
N SER A 95 -18.06 2.90 29.00
CA SER A 95 -18.75 4.00 29.68
C SER A 95 -20.04 4.47 28.99
N TYR A 96 -20.33 4.00 27.77
CA TYR A 96 -21.55 4.36 27.06
C TYR A 96 -22.76 3.53 27.53
N PRO A 97 -23.99 4.04 27.31
CA PRO A 97 -25.22 3.27 27.56
C PRO A 97 -25.18 1.87 26.95
N LEU A 98 -25.79 0.90 27.63
CA LEU A 98 -25.82 -0.52 27.22
C LEU A 98 -26.32 -0.71 25.77
N SER A 99 -27.26 0.12 25.35
CA SER A 99 -27.82 0.09 23.99
C SER A 99 -26.77 0.40 22.92
N LEU A 100 -25.94 1.41 23.13
CA LEU A 100 -24.84 1.78 22.24
C LEU A 100 -23.70 0.75 22.25
N ARG A 101 -23.37 0.19 23.42
CA ARG A 101 -22.42 -0.92 23.54
C ARG A 101 -22.87 -2.13 22.73
N THR A 102 -24.15 -2.48 22.84
CA THR A 102 -24.75 -3.59 22.08
C THR A 102 -24.69 -3.35 20.57
N LEU A 103 -24.94 -2.11 20.11
CA LEU A 103 -24.83 -1.77 18.69
C LEU A 103 -23.38 -1.80 18.20
N PHE A 104 -22.43 -1.32 19.00
CA PHE A 104 -21.00 -1.42 18.72
C PHE A 104 -20.59 -2.88 18.50
N ASP A 105 -20.94 -3.79 19.42
CA ASP A 105 -20.61 -5.21 19.31
C ASP A 105 -21.26 -5.85 18.07
N LYS A 106 -22.51 -5.48 17.76
CA LYS A 106 -23.20 -5.95 16.56
C LYS A 106 -22.50 -5.48 15.29
N MET A 107 -22.06 -4.22 15.22
CA MET A 107 -21.31 -3.71 14.05
C MET A 107 -19.99 -4.45 13.86
N ARG A 108 -19.24 -4.65 14.95
CA ARG A 108 -17.97 -5.40 14.94
C ARG A 108 -18.16 -6.85 14.47
N LYS A 109 -19.19 -7.54 14.96
CA LYS A 109 -19.53 -8.90 14.52
C LYS A 109 -19.91 -8.99 13.05
N ASN A 110 -20.44 -7.91 12.48
CA ASN A 110 -20.79 -7.82 11.05
C ASN A 110 -19.67 -7.25 10.17
N GLY A 111 -18.43 -7.20 10.66
CA GLY A 111 -17.26 -6.84 9.86
C GLY A 111 -17.00 -5.33 9.72
N VAL A 112 -17.71 -4.48 10.47
CA VAL A 112 -17.39 -3.05 10.50
C VAL A 112 -16.10 -2.84 11.26
N ASP A 113 -15.18 -2.03 10.71
CA ASP A 113 -13.90 -1.69 11.32
C ASP A 113 -14.04 -1.15 12.76
N LEU A 114 -13.00 -1.35 13.59
CA LEU A 114 -13.02 -0.98 15.01
C LEU A 114 -13.17 0.51 15.20
N LYS A 115 -12.32 1.28 14.51
CA LYS A 115 -12.30 2.74 14.59
C LYS A 115 -13.59 3.30 14.02
N LEU A 116 -14.02 2.80 12.86
CA LEU A 116 -15.30 3.24 12.26
C LEU A 116 -16.50 2.94 13.19
N SER A 117 -16.56 1.75 13.77
CA SER A 117 -17.63 1.39 14.71
C SER A 117 -17.62 2.33 15.91
N PHE A 118 -16.45 2.52 16.54
CA PHE A 118 -16.27 3.41 17.68
C PHE A 118 -16.71 4.84 17.35
N ASP A 119 -16.27 5.37 16.21
CA ASP A 119 -16.57 6.72 15.76
C ASP A 119 -18.08 6.94 15.57
N LEU A 120 -18.77 5.99 14.93
CA LEU A 120 -20.21 6.07 14.70
C LEU A 120 -21.00 6.07 16.02
N VAL A 121 -20.65 5.18 16.95
CA VAL A 121 -21.32 5.08 18.26
C VAL A 121 -21.00 6.30 19.13
N SER A 122 -19.76 6.78 19.09
CA SER A 122 -19.34 7.98 19.81
C SER A 122 -20.05 9.24 19.30
N GLN A 123 -20.21 9.38 17.98
CA GLN A 123 -21.00 10.48 17.42
C GLN A 123 -22.47 10.40 17.80
N ALA A 124 -23.06 9.19 17.78
CA ALA A 124 -24.44 9.01 18.23
C ALA A 124 -24.59 9.39 19.71
N PHE A 125 -23.61 9.05 20.55
CA PHE A 125 -23.59 9.45 21.96
C PHE A 125 -23.41 10.96 22.13
N VAL A 126 -22.55 11.62 21.35
CA VAL A 126 -22.38 13.09 21.40
C VAL A 126 -23.66 13.81 20.96
N GLU A 127 -24.38 13.31 19.94
CA GLU A 127 -25.60 13.93 19.45
C GLU A 127 -26.80 13.80 20.40
N ALA A 128 -26.86 12.72 21.18
CA ALA A 128 -28.04 12.40 21.97
C ALA A 128 -27.80 12.42 23.49
N GLY A 129 -26.55 12.20 23.93
CA GLY A 129 -26.16 12.06 25.32
C GLY A 129 -27.02 11.06 26.07
N ASP A 130 -27.59 11.52 27.18
CA ASP A 130 -28.43 10.74 28.09
C ASP A 130 -29.81 10.38 27.53
N LEU A 131 -30.19 10.93 26.37
CA LEU A 131 -31.45 10.57 25.70
C LEU A 131 -31.44 9.11 25.22
N ILE A 132 -30.28 8.47 25.10
CA ILE A 132 -30.14 7.07 24.67
C ILE A 132 -30.37 6.11 25.85
N ASP A 133 -31.62 6.03 26.29
CA ASP A 133 -32.09 5.09 27.32
C ASP A 133 -32.54 3.72 26.77
N SER A 134 -32.69 3.61 25.45
CA SER A 134 -33.31 2.46 24.79
C SER A 134 -32.67 2.15 23.44
N MET A 135 -32.81 0.89 23.01
CA MET A 135 -32.27 0.43 21.73
C MET A 135 -32.88 1.17 20.53
N THR A 136 -34.17 1.53 20.59
CA THR A 136 -34.86 2.24 19.51
C THR A 136 -34.26 3.63 19.29
N LYS A 137 -34.03 4.39 20.37
CA LYS A 137 -33.39 5.71 20.29
C LYS A 137 -31.94 5.58 19.82
N ALA A 138 -31.18 4.63 20.37
CA ALA A 138 -29.81 4.36 19.94
C ALA A 138 -29.72 4.09 18.43
N TYR A 139 -30.63 3.27 17.91
CA TYR A 139 -30.71 2.96 16.48
C TYR A 139 -31.07 4.18 15.63
N TYR A 140 -32.02 4.99 16.08
CA TYR A 140 -32.40 6.23 15.40
C TYR A 140 -31.22 7.19 15.25
N PHE A 141 -30.49 7.47 16.35
CA PHE A 141 -29.34 8.38 16.31
C PHE A 141 -28.19 7.80 15.48
N LEU A 142 -27.88 6.52 15.65
CA LEU A 142 -26.85 5.87 14.85
C LEU A 142 -27.17 5.93 13.34
N LYS A 143 -28.42 5.69 12.96
CA LYS A 143 -28.88 5.81 11.57
C LYS A 143 -28.71 7.23 11.04
N ASN A 144 -29.01 8.24 11.85
CA ASN A 144 -28.81 9.64 11.47
C ASN A 144 -27.33 9.97 11.26
N VAL A 145 -26.44 9.50 12.15
CA VAL A 145 -24.98 9.65 11.99
C VAL A 145 -24.51 8.99 10.69
N ILE A 146 -24.93 7.75 10.41
CA ILE A 146 -24.59 7.05 9.17
C ILE A 146 -25.10 7.84 7.95
N LYS A 147 -26.35 8.32 7.99
CA LYS A 147 -26.94 9.11 6.90
C LYS A 147 -26.17 10.40 6.64
N LYS A 148 -25.66 11.07 7.68
CA LYS A 148 -24.84 12.29 7.55
C LYS A 148 -23.47 11.99 6.93
N ARG A 149 -22.88 10.82 7.20
CA ARG A 149 -21.58 10.40 6.67
C ARG A 149 -21.64 9.83 5.25
N MET A 150 -22.72 9.12 4.91
CA MET A 150 -22.90 8.54 3.58
C MET A 150 -23.42 9.58 2.60
N LYS A 151 -22.61 9.92 1.60
CA LYS A 151 -23.05 10.75 0.48
C LYS A 151 -23.72 9.87 -0.57
N PHE A 152 -24.95 10.22 -0.92
CA PHE A 152 -25.67 9.59 -2.03
C PHE A 152 -25.57 10.51 -3.23
N TYR A 153 -25.18 9.95 -4.36
CA TYR A 153 -25.13 10.65 -5.64
C TYR A 153 -26.09 9.96 -6.60
N GLU A 154 -26.91 10.76 -7.27
CA GLU A 154 -27.70 10.26 -8.38
C GLU A 154 -26.80 10.08 -9.60
N ILE A 155 -27.09 9.06 -10.41
CA ILE A 155 -26.39 8.87 -11.68
C ILE A 155 -26.78 10.03 -12.59
N LYS A 156 -25.79 10.86 -12.96
CA LYS A 156 -26.00 11.98 -13.89
C LYS A 156 -26.63 11.48 -15.18
N LYS A 157 -27.68 12.16 -15.63
CA LYS A 157 -28.40 11.86 -16.89
C LYS A 157 -27.67 12.37 -18.15
N ASP A 158 -26.53 13.04 -17.97
CA ASP A 158 -25.69 13.47 -19.08
C ASP A 158 -25.05 12.29 -19.82
N THR A 159 -24.38 12.56 -20.94
CA THR A 159 -23.69 11.55 -21.76
C THR A 159 -22.36 11.09 -21.19
N SER A 160 -21.95 11.59 -20.01
CA SER A 160 -20.67 11.23 -19.39
C SER A 160 -20.57 9.71 -19.20
N PRO A 161 -19.47 9.06 -19.61
CA PRO A 161 -19.36 7.62 -19.48
C PRO A 161 -19.18 7.21 -18.02
N ILE A 162 -19.72 6.04 -17.67
CA ILE A 162 -19.55 5.40 -16.37
C ILE A 162 -18.48 4.32 -16.52
N ILE A 163 -17.39 4.42 -15.78
CA ILE A 163 -16.36 3.38 -15.77
C ILE A 163 -16.56 2.48 -14.55
N LEU A 164 -16.63 1.18 -14.79
CA LEU A 164 -16.67 0.14 -13.77
C LEU A 164 -15.34 -0.59 -13.74
N PHE A 165 -14.68 -0.55 -12.59
CA PHE A 165 -13.40 -1.18 -12.35
C PHE A 165 -13.41 -1.87 -10.99
N GLY A 166 -12.43 -2.75 -10.76
CA GLY A 166 -12.29 -3.51 -9.53
C GLY A 166 -11.69 -4.89 -9.78
N PRO A 167 -11.40 -5.66 -8.71
CA PRO A 167 -10.79 -6.98 -8.82
C PRO A 167 -11.60 -7.97 -9.69
N GLU A 168 -10.93 -9.01 -10.19
CA GLU A 168 -11.59 -10.14 -10.85
C GLU A 168 -12.64 -10.78 -9.91
N ASP A 169 -13.69 -11.38 -10.49
CA ASP A 169 -14.78 -12.07 -9.78
C ASP A 169 -15.64 -11.25 -8.79
N THR A 170 -15.52 -9.94 -8.77
CA THR A 170 -16.38 -9.04 -7.96
C THR A 170 -17.77 -8.78 -8.57
N GLY A 171 -18.08 -9.39 -9.72
CA GLY A 171 -19.38 -9.24 -10.40
C GLY A 171 -19.53 -7.93 -11.20
N LYS A 172 -18.45 -7.30 -11.64
CA LYS A 172 -18.47 -6.05 -12.45
C LYS A 172 -19.38 -6.14 -13.69
N SER A 173 -19.22 -7.19 -14.48
CA SER A 173 -20.01 -7.40 -15.71
C SER A 173 -21.49 -7.68 -15.44
N LEU A 174 -21.84 -8.24 -14.27
CA LEU A 174 -23.24 -8.36 -13.85
C LEU A 174 -23.79 -7.02 -13.39
N THR A 175 -22.98 -6.23 -12.69
CA THR A 175 -23.33 -4.88 -12.23
C THR A 175 -23.54 -3.93 -13.40
N SER A 176 -22.71 -3.98 -14.45
CA SER A 176 -22.89 -3.17 -15.66
C SER A 176 -24.25 -3.42 -16.33
N ARG A 177 -24.65 -4.68 -16.46
CA ARG A 177 -25.97 -5.08 -16.98
C ARG A 177 -27.12 -4.58 -16.10
N LYS A 178 -26.97 -4.64 -14.78
CA LYS A 178 -27.97 -4.10 -13.84
C LYS A 178 -28.12 -2.58 -13.97
N ILE A 179 -27.01 -1.85 -14.13
CA ILE A 179 -27.03 -0.40 -14.34
C ILE A 179 -27.75 -0.06 -15.65
N VAL A 180 -27.46 -0.75 -16.75
CA VAL A 180 -28.20 -0.59 -18.02
C VAL A 180 -29.70 -0.79 -17.82
N HIS A 181 -30.08 -1.85 -17.12
CA HIS A 181 -31.49 -2.13 -16.87
C HIS A 181 -32.16 -1.01 -16.08
N LEU A 182 -31.50 -0.47 -15.04
CA LEU A 182 -32.00 0.68 -14.27
C LEU A 182 -32.12 1.95 -15.11
N LEU A 183 -31.13 2.25 -15.96
CA LEU A 183 -31.15 3.40 -16.86
C LEU A 183 -32.28 3.29 -17.88
N ARG A 184 -32.48 2.11 -18.46
CA ARG A 184 -33.56 1.83 -19.40
C ARG A 184 -34.94 2.02 -18.78
N ASN A 185 -35.14 1.53 -17.56
CA ASN A 185 -36.39 1.75 -16.82
C ASN A 185 -36.64 3.24 -16.51
N SER A 186 -35.58 4.05 -16.52
CA SER A 186 -35.64 5.50 -16.37
C SER A 186 -35.73 6.26 -17.71
N GLY A 187 -35.90 5.55 -18.83
CA GLY A 187 -35.98 6.13 -20.18
C GLY A 187 -34.64 6.55 -20.80
N ILE A 188 -33.52 6.18 -20.18
CA ILE A 188 -32.18 6.54 -20.64
C ILE A 188 -31.63 5.41 -21.50
N SER A 189 -31.34 5.70 -22.78
CA SER A 189 -30.65 4.76 -23.67
C SER A 189 -29.17 4.64 -23.30
N SER A 190 -28.66 3.42 -23.19
CA SER A 190 -27.28 3.17 -22.76
C SER A 190 -26.61 2.04 -23.54
N TRP A 191 -25.29 2.11 -23.67
CA TRP A 191 -24.43 1.06 -24.23
C TRP A 191 -23.47 0.51 -23.19
N VAL A 192 -23.05 -0.74 -23.35
CA VAL A 192 -21.99 -1.35 -22.55
C VAL A 192 -20.81 -1.66 -23.43
N ILE A 193 -19.62 -1.22 -23.05
CA ILE A 193 -18.38 -1.56 -23.72
C ILE A 193 -17.51 -2.33 -22.72
N HIS A 194 -17.27 -3.61 -22.98
CA HIS A 194 -16.32 -4.40 -22.23
C HIS A 194 -14.91 -4.16 -22.78
N PHE A 195 -14.03 -3.65 -21.95
CA PHE A 195 -12.65 -3.33 -22.28
C PHE A 195 -11.67 -4.20 -21.50
N SER A 196 -10.87 -4.98 -22.21
CA SER A 196 -9.82 -5.84 -21.62
C SER A 196 -8.54 -5.76 -22.43
N GLN A 197 -7.42 -5.38 -21.81
CA GLN A 197 -6.10 -5.34 -22.47
C GLN A 197 -5.39 -6.69 -22.49
N THR A 198 -5.80 -7.63 -21.64
CA THR A 198 -5.25 -8.99 -21.66
C THR A 198 -6.25 -9.94 -22.34
N PRO A 199 -5.79 -10.82 -23.24
CA PRO A 199 -6.61 -11.90 -23.78
C PRO A 199 -6.72 -13.00 -22.73
N LYS A 200 -7.31 -12.70 -21.57
CA LYS A 200 -7.79 -13.75 -20.69
C LYS A 200 -9.10 -14.26 -21.27
N THR A 201 -9.18 -15.58 -21.39
CA THR A 201 -10.40 -16.38 -21.53
C THR A 201 -11.30 -16.13 -20.32
N THR A 202 -11.78 -14.91 -20.12
CA THR A 202 -13.01 -14.72 -19.37
C THR A 202 -14.09 -15.24 -20.29
N SER A 203 -14.40 -16.52 -20.07
CA SER A 203 -15.59 -17.24 -20.51
C SER A 203 -16.85 -16.59 -19.95
N ILE A 204 -16.99 -15.28 -20.08
CA ILE A 204 -18.27 -14.63 -19.97
C ILE A 204 -18.84 -14.72 -21.38
N ASP A 205 -19.90 -15.50 -21.52
CA ASP A 205 -20.77 -15.62 -22.69
C ASP A 205 -21.28 -14.25 -23.18
N PHE A 206 -20.39 -13.41 -23.70
CA PHE A 206 -20.72 -12.28 -24.55
C PHE A 206 -20.71 -12.71 -26.02
N SER A 207 -20.03 -13.82 -26.35
CA SER A 207 -19.88 -14.34 -27.70
C SER A 207 -20.98 -15.31 -28.14
N ARG A 208 -21.93 -15.69 -27.27
CA ARG A 208 -23.08 -16.53 -27.64
C ARG A 208 -24.35 -16.13 -26.91
N SER A 209 -25.05 -15.11 -27.40
CA SER A 209 -26.52 -15.08 -27.51
C SER A 209 -26.97 -13.65 -27.78
N VAL A 210 -27.66 -13.42 -28.92
CA VAL A 210 -28.94 -12.69 -29.08
C VAL A 210 -29.11 -11.27 -28.44
N ILE A 211 -28.11 -10.70 -27.79
CA ILE A 211 -28.20 -9.52 -26.91
C ILE A 211 -27.53 -8.28 -27.55
N GLY A 212 -26.77 -8.48 -28.63
CA GLY A 212 -26.03 -7.43 -29.35
C GLY A 212 -26.92 -6.31 -29.91
N GLU A 213 -28.18 -6.59 -30.24
CA GLU A 213 -29.11 -5.59 -30.78
C GLU A 213 -30.00 -4.94 -29.69
N THR A 214 -30.29 -5.65 -28.59
CA THR A 214 -31.24 -5.17 -27.57
C THR A 214 -30.57 -4.38 -26.44
N TYR A 215 -29.26 -4.53 -26.24
CA TYR A 215 -28.52 -3.91 -25.13
C TYR A 215 -27.26 -3.14 -25.54
N GLY A 216 -26.94 -3.06 -26.84
CA GLY A 216 -25.77 -2.32 -27.33
C GLY A 216 -24.49 -2.69 -26.59
N ILE A 217 -24.18 -4.00 -26.54
CA ILE A 217 -23.01 -4.53 -25.85
C ILE A 217 -21.88 -4.73 -26.87
N PHE A 218 -20.75 -4.10 -26.61
CA PHE A 218 -19.56 -4.16 -27.45
C PHE A 218 -18.39 -4.71 -26.64
N ILE A 219 -17.50 -5.43 -27.32
CA ILE A 219 -16.22 -5.87 -26.74
C ILE A 219 -15.11 -5.13 -27.49
N THR A 220 -14.11 -4.65 -26.77
CA THR A 220 -12.90 -4.09 -27.38
C THR A 220 -11.67 -4.39 -26.54
N GLN A 221 -10.54 -4.54 -27.21
CA GLN A 221 -9.23 -4.74 -26.60
C GLN A 221 -8.28 -3.58 -26.91
N CYS A 222 -8.74 -2.63 -27.73
CA CYS A 222 -7.93 -1.51 -28.24
C CYS A 222 -8.48 -0.17 -27.73
N GLU A 223 -7.61 0.68 -27.20
CA GLU A 223 -7.98 2.02 -26.70
C GLU A 223 -8.59 2.89 -27.82
N GLU A 224 -8.10 2.79 -29.05
CA GLU A 224 -8.62 3.56 -30.19
C GLU A 224 -10.05 3.14 -30.57
N ASP A 225 -10.32 1.82 -30.57
CA ASP A 225 -11.64 1.29 -30.84
C ASP A 225 -12.62 1.58 -29.70
N LEU A 226 -12.16 1.61 -28.44
CA LEU A 226 -12.94 2.11 -27.31
C LEU A 226 -13.38 3.57 -27.54
N ARG A 227 -12.44 4.45 -27.89
CA ARG A 227 -12.75 5.87 -28.18
C ARG A 227 -13.73 6.03 -29.34
N LYS A 228 -13.55 5.24 -30.40
CA LYS A 228 -14.45 5.23 -31.56
C LYS A 228 -15.87 4.77 -31.18
N LYS A 229 -16.00 3.72 -30.37
CA LYS A 229 -17.30 3.25 -29.89
C LYS A 229 -17.97 4.24 -28.95
N MET A 230 -17.20 4.94 -28.12
CA MET A 230 -17.71 6.03 -27.28
C MET A 230 -18.25 7.19 -28.12
N SER A 231 -17.53 7.61 -29.17
CA SER A 231 -18.01 8.70 -30.05
C SER A 231 -19.24 8.30 -30.87
N LEU A 232 -19.35 7.04 -31.27
CA LEU A 232 -20.53 6.49 -31.96
C LEU A 232 -21.78 6.39 -31.08
N ALA A 233 -21.64 6.43 -29.75
CA ALA A 233 -22.76 6.31 -28.84
C ALA A 233 -23.75 7.47 -28.94
N GLY A 234 -23.30 8.66 -29.36
CA GLY A 234 -24.11 9.87 -29.46
C GLY A 234 -24.66 10.28 -28.09
N ASP A 235 -25.98 10.46 -28.00
CA ASP A 235 -26.67 10.86 -26.76
C ASP A 235 -26.86 9.71 -25.75
N ARG A 236 -26.35 8.51 -26.05
CA ARG A 236 -26.49 7.34 -25.18
C ARG A 236 -25.49 7.40 -24.03
N LYS A 237 -25.93 6.97 -22.85
CA LYS A 237 -25.04 6.77 -21.71
C LYS A 237 -24.12 5.58 -21.97
N VAL A 238 -22.81 5.78 -21.95
CA VAL A 238 -21.84 4.69 -22.14
C VAL A 238 -21.40 4.15 -20.79
N ILE A 239 -21.43 2.82 -20.63
CA ILE A 239 -20.88 2.12 -19.47
C ILE A 239 -19.68 1.30 -19.95
N ILE A 240 -18.51 1.54 -19.36
CA ILE A 240 -17.26 0.88 -19.70
C ILE A 240 -16.93 -0.11 -18.58
N ASP A 241 -17.01 -1.40 -18.87
CA ASP A 241 -16.63 -2.49 -17.96
C ASP A 241 -15.17 -2.85 -18.20
N VAL A 242 -14.31 -2.54 -17.24
CA VAL A 242 -12.87 -2.60 -17.41
C VAL A 242 -12.27 -3.79 -16.66
N SER A 243 -11.51 -4.60 -17.39
CA SER A 243 -10.75 -5.74 -16.86
C SER A 243 -9.26 -5.40 -16.88
N PHE A 244 -8.77 -4.78 -15.79
CA PHE A 244 -7.34 -4.59 -15.55
C PHE A 244 -6.87 -5.41 -14.36
N PRO A 245 -5.64 -5.98 -14.43
CA PRO A 245 -5.01 -6.62 -13.29
C PRO A 245 -4.47 -5.60 -12.27
N GLU A 246 -4.15 -4.37 -12.67
CA GLU A 246 -3.41 -3.41 -11.83
C GLU A 246 -4.09 -2.02 -11.77
N HIS A 247 -4.00 -1.36 -10.62
CA HIS A 247 -4.61 -0.05 -10.36
C HIS A 247 -4.01 1.08 -11.21
N ASP A 248 -2.70 1.07 -11.42
CA ASP A 248 -1.97 2.11 -12.17
C ASP A 248 -2.38 2.15 -13.66
N GLN A 249 -2.82 1.02 -14.19
CA GLN A 249 -3.35 0.91 -15.55
C GLN A 249 -4.70 1.61 -15.69
N ILE A 250 -5.50 1.67 -14.62
CA ILE A 250 -6.79 2.38 -14.60
C ILE A 250 -6.56 3.88 -14.64
N GLU A 251 -5.64 4.43 -13.83
CA GLU A 251 -5.36 5.86 -13.81
C GLU A 251 -4.81 6.36 -15.16
N ASN A 252 -3.95 5.56 -15.79
CA ASN A 252 -3.48 5.83 -17.14
C ASN A 252 -4.61 5.77 -18.18
N LEU A 253 -5.52 4.81 -18.09
CA LEU A 253 -6.67 4.75 -19.00
C LEU A 253 -7.59 5.96 -18.80
N VAL A 254 -7.95 6.29 -17.56
CA VAL A 254 -8.83 7.42 -17.22
C VAL A 254 -8.20 8.73 -17.69
N SER A 255 -6.93 8.97 -17.38
CA SER A 255 -6.24 10.18 -17.83
C SER A 255 -6.19 10.28 -19.36
N LYS A 256 -5.96 9.18 -20.08
CA LYS A 256 -6.00 9.17 -21.56
C LYS A 256 -7.40 9.33 -22.13
N LEU A 257 -8.44 8.79 -21.50
CA LEU A 257 -9.81 8.89 -22.00
C LEU A 257 -10.43 10.28 -21.76
N PHE A 258 -10.02 10.96 -20.69
CA PHE A 258 -10.60 12.25 -20.27
C PHE A 258 -9.62 13.42 -20.30
N SER A 259 -8.43 13.28 -20.88
CA SER A 259 -7.42 14.36 -20.97
C SER A 259 -7.89 15.59 -21.75
N ASN A 260 -9.04 15.54 -22.42
CA ASN A 260 -9.66 16.67 -23.12
C ASN A 260 -10.97 17.17 -22.50
N SER A 261 -11.37 16.68 -21.32
CA SER A 261 -12.61 17.07 -20.65
C SER A 261 -12.35 17.33 -19.18
N GLU A 262 -12.65 18.56 -18.75
CA GLU A 262 -12.41 19.14 -17.42
C GLU A 262 -12.54 18.14 -16.27
N ARG A 263 -11.46 17.99 -15.51
CA ARG A 263 -11.45 17.29 -14.22
C ARG A 263 -12.41 18.01 -13.26
N ILE A 264 -13.57 17.42 -13.01
CA ILE A 264 -14.42 17.81 -11.87
C ILE A 264 -14.35 16.68 -10.85
N LEU A 265 -13.75 17.02 -9.69
CA LEU A 265 -13.66 16.24 -8.45
C LEU A 265 -15.04 15.88 -7.89
#